data_AF-A0A6L8G7K9-F1
#
_entry.id   AF-A0A6L8G7K9-F1
#
_cell.length_a   1.000
_cell.length_b   1.000
_cell.length_c   1.000
_cell.angle_alpha   90.00
_cell.angle_beta   90.00
_cell.angle_gamma   90.00
#
_symmetry.space_group_name_H-M   'P 1'
#
loop_
_entity.id
_entity.type
_entity.pdbx_description
1 polymer ?
#
loop_
_entity_poly.entity_id
_entity_poly.type
_entity_poly.pdbx_seq_one_letter_code
_entity_poly.pdbx_strand_id
1 'polypeptide(L)' 'MEKHFDIAVHDAGMDWARNRDRIEAEARLDGIHVVRTSLESASLGPEAAVADCNGLARWSACSSR' A
#
# COMPACT_ATOMS: atom_id res chain seq x y z
N MET A 1 3.66 3.82 9.01
CA MET A 1 2.34 4.40 8.68
C MET A 1 2.13 5.61 9.55
N GLU A 2 2.56 6.74 9.03
CA GLU A 2 2.34 8.02 9.68
C GLU A 2 0.99 8.60 9.26
N LYS A 3 0.37 9.42 10.11
CA LYS A 3 -0.91 10.06 9.79
C LYS A 3 -0.68 11.29 8.92
N HIS A 4 -1.22 11.27 7.70
CA HIS A 4 -1.19 12.38 6.72
C HIS A 4 -2.24 13.46 6.94
N PHE A 5 -2.93 13.42 8.07
CA PHE A 5 -4.02 14.33 8.38
C PHE A 5 -3.73 15.04 9.70
N ASP A 6 -3.86 16.35 9.66
CA ASP A 6 -3.94 17.17 10.86
C ASP A 6 -5.41 17.16 11.28
N ILE A 7 -5.67 16.68 12.49
CA ILE A 7 -7.02 16.50 13.04
C ILE A 7 -7.10 17.30 14.34
N ALA A 8 -8.09 18.18 14.43
CA ALA A 8 -8.44 18.88 15.66
C ALA A 8 -9.85 18.45 16.08
N VAL A 9 -9.97 17.85 17.26
CA VAL A 9 -11.26 17.44 17.82
C VAL A 9 -11.67 18.46 18.88
N HIS A 10 -12.91 18.91 18.83
CA HIS A 10 -13.52 19.84 19.77
C HIS A 10 -14.87 19.29 20.26
N ASP A 11 -15.40 19.82 21.36
CA ASP A 11 -16.59 19.26 22.01
C ASP A 11 -17.80 19.07 21.09
N ALA A 12 -17.97 19.95 20.09
CA ALA A 12 -19.09 19.92 19.15
C ALA A 12 -18.71 19.45 17.72
N GLY A 13 -17.52 18.89 17.50
CA GLY A 13 -17.14 18.43 16.16
C GLY A 13 -15.64 18.17 15.95
N MET A 14 -15.25 18.14 14.69
CA MET A 14 -13.86 17.85 14.30
C MET A 14 -13.51 18.57 13.00
N ASP A 15 -12.37 19.25 13.01
CA ASP A 15 -11.71 19.78 11.84
C ASP A 15 -10.65 18.80 11.35
N TRP A 16 -10.46 18.73 10.04
CA TRP A 16 -9.40 17.94 9.44
C TRP A 16 -8.84 18.60 8.18
N ALA A 17 -7.55 18.45 7.98
CA ALA A 17 -6.86 18.88 6.76
C ALA A 17 -5.79 17.87 6.36
N ARG A 18 -5.50 17.79 5.05
CA ARG A 18 -4.38 16.98 4.55
C ARG A 18 -3.07 17.72 4.79
N ASN A 19 -2.11 17.05 5.42
CA ASN A 19 -0.77 17.56 5.57
C ASN A 19 0.04 17.27 4.29
N ARG A 20 0.02 18.24 3.37
CA ARG A 20 0.66 18.09 2.05
C ARG A 20 2.16 17.82 2.12
N ASP A 21 2.85 18.44 3.08
CA ASP A 21 4.30 18.32 3.20
C ASP A 21 4.70 16.90 3.62
N ARG A 22 3.93 16.29 4.53
CA ARG A 22 4.11 14.88 4.92
C ARG A 22 3.80 13.90 3.78
N ILE A 23 2.73 14.17 3.03
CA ILE A 23 2.37 13.37 1.86
C ILE A 23 3.51 13.40 0.83
N GLU A 24 4.07 14.57 0.55
CA GLU A 24 5.16 14.71 -0.41
C GLU A 24 6.47 14.08 0.11
N ALA A 25 6.75 14.20 1.42
CA ALA A 25 7.89 13.53 2.04
C ALA A 25 7.77 12.00 1.94
N GLU A 26 6.58 11.42 2.17
CA GLU A 26 6.35 9.98 2.04
C GLU A 26 6.43 9.53 0.58
N ALA A 27 5.83 10.27 -0.35
CA ALA A 27 5.92 9.97 -1.78
C ALA A 27 7.36 9.99 -2.32
N ARG A 28 8.27 10.76 -1.71
CA ARG A 28 9.71 10.73 -2.05
C ARG A 28 10.41 9.45 -1.58
N LEU A 29 9.87 8.74 -0.59
CA LEU A 29 10.41 7.46 -0.11
C LEU A 29 9.95 6.28 -0.98
N ASP A 30 8.92 6.46 -1.80
CA ASP A 30 8.43 5.46 -2.75
C ASP A 30 9.35 5.38 -3.96
N GLY A 31 10.44 4.60 -3.85
CA GLY A 31 11.43 4.44 -4.91
C GLY A 31 11.65 3.00 -5.38
N ILE A 32 11.70 2.03 -4.46
CA ILE A 32 11.99 0.62 -4.78
C ILE A 32 11.25 -0.29 -3.78
N HIS A 33 10.41 -1.18 -4.30
CA HIS A 33 9.76 -2.23 -3.52
C HIS A 33 10.45 -3.57 -3.76
N VAL A 34 10.88 -4.24 -2.68
CA VAL A 34 11.50 -5.57 -2.74
C VAL A 34 10.49 -6.61 -2.30
N VAL A 35 10.02 -7.43 -3.24
CA VAL A 35 9.19 -8.60 -2.95
C VAL A 35 10.11 -9.82 -2.78
N ARG A 36 10.01 -10.50 -1.64
CA ARG A 36 10.73 -11.76 -1.38
C ARG A 36 9.71 -12.89 -1.26
N THR A 37 9.95 -13.99 -1.98
CA THR A 37 9.15 -15.21 -1.89
C THR A 37 10.05 -16.38 -1.51
N SER A 38 9.53 -17.32 -0.71
CA SER A 38 10.20 -18.58 -0.38
C SER A 38 10.01 -19.64 -1.47
N LEU A 39 9.22 -19.34 -2.51
CA LEU A 39 9.03 -20.21 -3.66
C LEU A 39 10.26 -20.18 -4.56
N GLU A 40 10.53 -21.31 -5.21
CA GLU A 40 11.62 -21.42 -6.16
C GLU A 40 11.39 -20.48 -7.35
N SER A 41 12.46 -19.88 -7.87
CA SER A 41 12.34 -18.85 -8.94
C SER A 41 11.66 -19.37 -10.21
N ALA A 42 11.68 -20.68 -10.46
CA ALA A 42 10.98 -21.31 -11.59
C ALA A 42 9.47 -21.48 -11.33
N SER A 43 9.02 -21.42 -10.07
CA SER A 43 7.62 -21.65 -9.69
C SER A 43 6.77 -20.38 -9.77
N LEU A 44 7.39 -19.20 -9.66
CA LEU A 44 6.66 -17.94 -9.65
C LEU A 44 7.49 -16.85 -10.36
N GLY A 45 7.01 -16.43 -11.53
CA GLY A 45 7.59 -15.29 -12.24
C GLY A 45 7.43 -13.98 -11.44
N PRO A 46 8.23 -12.94 -11.75
CA PRO A 46 8.26 -11.69 -10.98
C PRO A 46 6.88 -11.00 -10.89
N GLU A 47 6.14 -10.94 -12.00
CA GLU A 47 4.78 -10.37 -12.01
C GLU A 47 3.81 -11.16 -11.11
N ALA A 48 3.90 -12.48 -11.12
CA ALA A 48 3.07 -13.34 -10.28
C ALA A 48 3.46 -13.21 -8.80
N ALA A 49 4.73 -13.00 -8.48
CA ALA A 49 5.20 -12.74 -7.13
C ALA A 49 4.66 -11.41 -6.56
N VAL A 50 4.65 -10.35 -7.39
CA VAL A 50 4.06 -9.07 -7.02
C VAL A 50 2.54 -9.21 -6.84
N ALA A 51 1.85 -9.88 -7.76
CA ALA A 51 0.41 -10.08 -7.68
C ALA A 51 -0.01 -10.90 -6.45
N ASP A 52 0.74 -11.94 -6.09
CA ASP A 52 0.45 -12.75 -4.90
C ASP A 52 0.71 -11.97 -3.60
N CYS A 53 1.86 -11.27 -3.51
CA CYS A 53 2.18 -10.40 -2.36
C CYS A 53 1.11 -9.32 -2.14
N ASN A 54 0.58 -8.76 -3.23
CA ASN A 54 -0.49 -7.75 -3.18
C ASN A 54 -1.89 -8.35 -3.00
N GLY A 55 -2.03 -9.68 -2.93
CA GLY A 55 -3.32 -10.36 -2.83
C GLY A 55 -4.18 -10.28 -4.10
N LEU A 56 -3.64 -9.73 -5.19
CA LEU A 56 -4.30 -9.63 -6.49
C LEU A 56 -4.47 -11.01 -7.15
N ALA A 57 -3.54 -11.95 -6.92
CA ALA A 57 -3.67 -13.33 -7.39
C ALA A 57 -4.91 -14.03 -6.81
N ARG A 58 -5.25 -13.71 -5.55
CA ARG A 58 -6.44 -14.24 -4.88
C ARG A 58 -7.73 -13.60 -5.39
N TRP A 59 -7.69 -12.31 -5.77
CA TRP A 59 -8.82 -11.64 -6.43
C TRP A 59 -9.07 -12.21 -7.83
N SER A 60 -8.05 -12.31 -8.68
CA SER A 60 -8.20 -12.78 -10.06
C SER A 60 -8.74 -14.22 -10.14
N ALA A 61 -8.36 -15.08 -9.19
CA ALA A 61 -8.88 -16.44 -9.04
C ALA A 61 -10.34 -16.52 -8.54
N CYS A 62 -10.88 -15.42 -7.99
CA CYS A 62 -12.25 -15.30 -7.52
C CYS A 62 -13.15 -14.62 -8.58
N SER A 63 -12.64 -13.64 -9.32
CA SER A 63 -13.38 -12.92 -10.37
C SER A 63 -13.54 -13.70 -11.69
N SER A 64 -12.83 -14.82 -11.84
CA SER A 64 -12.93 -15.72 -13.00
C SER A 64 -13.88 -16.91 -12.76
N ARG A 65 -14.61 -16.90 -11.64
CA ARG A 65 -15.44 -18.02 -11.18
C ARG A 65 -16.91 -17.63 -11.09
#